data_AF-A0A800UGJ3-F1
#
_entry.id   AF-A0A800UGJ3-F1
#
_cell.length_a   1.000
_cell.length_b   1.000
_cell.length_c   1.000
_cell.angle_alpha   90.00
_cell.angle_beta   90.00
_cell.angle_gamma   90.00
#
_symmetry.space_group_name_H-M   'P 1'
#
loop_
_entity.id
_entity.type
_entity.pdbx_description
1 polymer ?
#
loop_
_entity_poly.entity_id
_entity_poly.type
_entity_poly.pdbx_seq_one_letter_code
_entity_poly.pdbx_strand_id
1 'polypeptide(L)' 'MVIEMKVEIKKIDSQGRIVLPVSWRRRKGNEMVIIEGEKKIEVFPRDADLTKYVDSVEVEVDNFEDYHKMRKELRKR' A
#
# COMPACT_ATOMS: atom_id res chain seq x y z
N MET A 1 -6.65 -16.99 16.71
CA MET A 1 -7.08 -15.60 16.44
C MET A 1 -8.51 -15.63 15.92
N VAL A 2 -9.44 -14.98 16.61
CA VAL A 2 -10.82 -14.81 16.09
C VAL A 2 -10.82 -13.51 15.30
N ILE A 3 -11.01 -13.59 13.98
CA ILE A 3 -11.16 -12.41 13.14
C ILE A 3 -12.61 -11.96 13.28
N GLU A 4 -12.85 -10.82 13.93
CA GLU A 4 -14.18 -10.24 14.03
C GLU A 4 -14.61 -9.73 12.63
N MET A 5 -15.54 -10.43 12.00
CA MET A 5 -16.04 -10.08 10.66
C MET A 5 -17.21 -9.10 10.79
N LYS A 6 -17.03 -7.87 10.32
CA LYS A 6 -18.07 -6.84 10.28
C LYS A 6 -18.67 -6.75 8.88
N VAL A 7 -19.99 -6.92 8.78
CA VAL A 7 -20.74 -6.89 7.52
C VAL A 7 -21.70 -5.70 7.54
N GLU A 8 -21.75 -4.95 6.45
CA GLU A 8 -22.63 -3.79 6.26
C GLU A 8 -23.26 -3.87 4.87
N ILE A 9 -24.57 -3.67 4.78
CA ILE A 9 -25.30 -3.62 3.50
C ILE A 9 -25.51 -2.15 3.16
N LYS A 10 -24.93 -1.70 2.04
CA LYS A 10 -25.08 -0.34 1.53
C LYS A 10 -25.79 -0.35 0.18
N LYS A 11 -26.61 0.66 -0.05
CA LYS A 11 -27.15 0.95 -1.39
C LYS A 11 -26.05 1.53 -2.26
N ILE A 12 -26.12 1.20 -3.54
CA ILE A 12 -25.32 1.83 -4.58
C ILE A 12 -26.03 3.13 -4.97
N ASP A 13 -25.27 4.22 -5.08
CA ASP A 13 -25.83 5.49 -5.55
C ASP A 13 -26.04 5.51 -7.07
N SER A 14 -26.62 6.59 -7.59
CA SER A 14 -26.93 6.72 -9.03
C SER A 14 -25.69 6.70 -9.94
N GLN A 15 -24.49 6.89 -9.39
CA GLN A 15 -23.23 6.86 -10.11
C GLN A 15 -22.49 5.52 -9.93
N GLY A 16 -23.11 4.53 -9.30
CA GLY A 16 -22.49 3.22 -9.09
C GLY A 16 -21.56 3.15 -7.88
N ARG A 17 -21.55 4.14 -6.99
CA ARG A 17 -20.61 4.20 -5.86
C ARG A 17 -21.20 3.58 -4.59
N ILE A 18 -20.33 3.01 -3.76
CA ILE A 18 -20.65 2.56 -2.40
C ILE A 18 -19.91 3.45 -1.40
N VAL A 19 -20.67 4.03 -0.47
CA VAL A 19 -20.08 4.84 0.61
C VAL A 19 -19.56 3.93 1.72
N LEU A 20 -18.25 3.86 1.88
CA LEU A 20 -17.62 3.12 2.97
C LEU A 20 -17.99 3.71 4.34
N PRO A 21 -18.33 2.88 5.35
CA PRO A 21 -18.55 3.34 6.72
C PRO A 21 -17.36 4.15 7.26
N VAL A 22 -17.64 5.16 8.08
CA VAL A 22 -16.64 6.08 8.67
C VAL A 22 -15.51 5.30 9.35
N SER A 23 -15.85 4.24 10.09
CA SER A 23 -14.89 3.39 10.80
C SER A 23 -13.93 2.66 9.87
N TRP A 24 -14.35 2.34 8.63
CA TRP A 24 -13.55 1.61 7.65
C TRP A 24 -12.65 2.54 6.82
N ARG A 25 -13.04 3.81 6.68
CA ARG A 25 -12.24 4.84 5.99
C ARG A 25 -10.94 5.20 6.70
N ARG A 26 -10.76 4.79 7.96
CA ARG A 26 -9.54 5.04 8.75
C ARG A 26 -8.37 4.11 8.42
N ARG A 27 -8.55 3.13 7.51
CA ARG A 27 -7.43 2.29 7.04
C ARG A 27 -6.44 3.15 6.24
N LYS A 28 -5.15 2.81 6.30
CA LYS A 28 -4.09 3.58 5.65
C LYS A 28 -4.24 3.52 4.13
N GLY A 29 -4.14 4.68 3.46
CA GLY A 29 -4.19 4.81 1.99
C GLY A 29 -5.46 5.47 1.46
N ASN A 30 -5.32 6.25 0.39
CA ASN A 30 -6.39 6.88 -0.38
C ASN A 30 -6.68 6.15 -1.71
N GLU A 31 -5.91 5.10 -2.00
CA GLU A 31 -6.04 4.26 -3.19
C GLU A 31 -6.49 2.85 -2.78
N MET A 32 -7.41 2.28 -3.56
CA MET A 32 -7.94 0.93 -3.36
C MET A 32 -7.72 0.13 -4.63
N VAL A 33 -7.36 -1.13 -4.48
CA VAL A 33 -7.42 -2.11 -5.57
C VAL A 33 -8.82 -2.68 -5.60
N ILE A 34 -9.42 -2.73 -6.79
CA ILE A 34 -10.74 -3.29 -7.04
C ILE A 34 -10.54 -4.44 -8.03
N ILE A 35 -10.89 -5.66 -7.63
CA ILE A 35 -10.84 -6.85 -8.49
C ILE A 35 -12.27 -7.31 -8.74
N GLU A 36 -12.65 -7.39 -10.02
CA GLU A 36 -13.93 -7.97 -10.45
C GLU A 36 -13.75 -9.47 -10.68
N GLY A 37 -14.57 -10.28 -10.01
CA GLY A 37 -14.73 -11.70 -10.29
C GLY A 37 -16.18 -12.02 -10.61
N GLU A 38 -16.45 -13.25 -11.05
CA GLU A 38 -17.79 -13.64 -11.57
C GLU A 38 -18.96 -13.41 -10.60
N LYS A 39 -18.74 -13.51 -9.28
CA LYS A 39 -19.80 -13.43 -8.26
C LYS A 39 -19.59 -12.35 -7.20
N LYS A 40 -18.42 -11.71 -7.18
CA LYS A 40 -18.05 -10.74 -6.16
C LYS A 40 -16.99 -9.78 -6.68
N ILE A 41 -16.99 -8.59 -6.07
CA ILE A 41 -15.91 -7.62 -6.20
C ILE A 41 -15.11 -7.67 -4.90
N GLU A 42 -13.80 -7.73 -5.01
CA GLU A 42 -12.88 -7.62 -3.87
C GLU A 42 -12.26 -6.23 -3.84
N VAL A 43 -12.28 -5.59 -2.67
CA VAL A 43 -11.73 -4.25 -2.46
C VAL A 43 -10.77 -4.29 -1.28
N PHE A 44 -9.53 -3.91 -1.53
CA PHE A 44 -8.49 -3.83 -0.49
C PHE A 44 -7.64 -2.58 -0.69
N PRO A 45 -7.09 -2.01 0.40
CA PRO A 45 -6.18 -0.88 0.27
C PRO A 45 -5.01 -1.24 -0.64
N ARG A 46 -4.64 -0.30 -1.52
CA ARG A 46 -3.35 -0.39 -2.19
C ARG A 46 -2.32 0.01 -1.15
N ASP A 47 -1.84 -0.97 -0.39
CA ASP A 47 -0.66 -0.76 0.42
C ASP A 47 0.46 -0.31 -0.52
N ALA A 48 1.07 0.84 -0.22
CA ALA A 48 2.37 1.16 -0.77
C ALA A 48 3.32 0.11 -0.18
N ASP A 49 3.35 -1.07 -0.78
CA ASP A 49 4.24 -2.14 -0.36
C ASP A 49 5.66 -1.63 -0.56
N LEU A 50 6.25 -1.09 0.52
CA LEU A 50 7.63 -0.63 0.53
C LEU A 50 8.59 -1.81 0.57
N THR A 51 8.12 -3.03 0.88
CA THR A 51 8.93 -4.25 0.89
C THR A 51 9.56 -4.50 -0.47
N LYS A 52 8.86 -4.18 -1.56
CA LYS A 52 9.41 -4.25 -2.93
C LYS A 52 10.62 -3.32 -3.17
N TYR A 53 10.80 -2.30 -2.31
CA TYR A 53 11.93 -1.37 -2.39
C TYR A 53 13.06 -1.71 -1.41
N VAL A 54 12.80 -2.51 -0.37
CA VAL A 54 13.80 -2.87 0.65
C VAL A 54 15.02 -3.53 0.01
N ASP A 55 14.79 -4.44 -0.94
CA ASP A 55 15.86 -5.15 -1.67
C ASP A 55 16.11 -4.58 -3.08
N SER A 56 15.53 -3.42 -3.41
CA SER A 56 15.63 -2.85 -4.76
C SER A 56 16.98 -2.17 -5.06
N VAL A 57 17.76 -1.88 -4.02
CA VAL A 57 19.03 -1.19 -4.11
C VAL A 57 20.01 -1.84 -3.14
N GLU A 58 20.98 -2.58 -3.69
CA GLU A 58 22.12 -3.11 -2.94
C GLU A 58 23.36 -2.28 -3.29
N VAL A 59 23.98 -1.66 -2.28
CA VAL A 59 25.18 -0.84 -2.46
C VAL A 59 26.26 -1.29 -1.50
N GLU A 60 27.40 -1.70 -2.04
CA GLU A 60 28.63 -1.87 -1.29
C GLU A 60 29.28 -0.49 -1.12
N VAL A 61 29.28 0.03 0.11
CA VAL A 61 30.00 1.25 0.48
C VAL A 61 30.89 0.96 1.68
N ASP A 62 32.10 1.52 1.67
CA ASP A 62 33.08 1.27 2.73
C ASP A 62 32.69 1.95 4.05
N ASN A 63 31.89 3.02 3.98
CA ASN A 63 31.46 3.76 5.16
C ASN A 63 30.04 4.34 4.97
N PHE A 64 29.12 3.89 5.83
CA PHE A 64 27.72 4.31 5.85
C PHE A 64 27.46 5.56 6.73
N GLU A 65 28.38 5.90 7.63
CA GLU A 65 28.22 6.98 8.61
C GLU A 65 28.54 8.36 8.01
N ASP A 66 29.43 8.42 7.02
CA ASP A 66 29.79 9.67 6.31
C ASP A 66 29.08 9.78 4.96
N TYR A 67 27.96 10.52 4.95
CA TYR A 67 27.16 10.79 3.76
C TYR A 67 27.95 11.41 2.60
N HIS A 68 28.89 12.32 2.88
CA HIS A 68 29.62 13.03 1.83
C HIS A 68 30.61 12.08 1.12
N LYS A 69 31.27 11.23 1.90
CA LYS A 69 32.16 10.20 1.37
C LYS A 69 31.39 9.15 0.57
N MET A 70 30.30 8.63 1.13
CA MET A 70 29.41 7.66 0.48
C MET A 70 28.88 8.18 -0.87
N ARG A 71 28.38 9.42 -0.91
CA ARG A 71 27.88 10.04 -2.15
C ARG A 71 28.96 10.20 -3.23
N LYS A 72 30.21 10.42 -2.83
CA LYS A 72 31.35 10.51 -3.77
C LYS A 72 31.71 9.14 -4.35
N GLU A 73 31.63 8.08 -3.56
CA GLU A 73 31.86 6.69 -4.01
C GLU A 73 30.78 6.24 -5.00
N LEU A 74 29.52 6.49 -4.67
CA LEU A 74 28.36 6.20 -5.54
C LEU A 74 28.40 6.88 -6.91
N ARG A 75 29.07 8.03 -7.03
CA ARG A 75 29.19 8.80 -8.29
C ARG A 75 30.37 8.39 -9.16
N LYS A 76 31.25 7.52 -8.67
CA LYS A 76 32.44 7.05 -9.42
C LYS A 76 32.20 5.75 -10.20
N ARG A 77 31.07 5.07 -9.95
CA ARG A 77 30.52 4.04 -10.83
C ARG A 77 29.69 4.71 -11.92
#